data_AF-A0A0V0U171-F1
#
_entry.id   AF-A0A0V0U171-F1
#
_cell.length_a   1.000
_cell.length_b   1.000
_cell.length_c   1.000
_cell.angle_alpha   90.00
_cell.angle_beta   90.00
_cell.angle_gamma   90.00
#
_symmetry.space_group_name_H-M   'P 1'
#
loop_
_entity.id
_entity.type
_entity.pdbx_description
1 polymer ?
#
loop_
_entity_poly.entity_id
_entity_poly.type
_entity_poly.pdbx_seq_one_letter_code
_entity_poly.pdbx_strand_id
1 'polypeptide(L)' 'LLRAEPLVHYNDIPETETVGMQYFKKLSDGQFPTVPPYLSRQSIKTAGQPAVTVNVYSKSATSRYEIYKRVIVKALKKTI' A
#
# COMPACT_ATOMS: atom_id res chain seq x y z
N LEU A 1 24.06 2.95 0.98
CA LEU A 1 22.67 3.30 1.33
C LEU A 1 21.86 2.01 1.33
N LEU A 2 21.17 1.66 2.43
CA LEU A 2 20.27 0.51 2.46
C LEU A 2 19.03 0.84 1.63
N ARG A 3 18.87 0.16 0.50
CA ARG A 3 17.68 0.29 -0.36
C ARG A 3 16.59 -0.61 0.24
N ALA A 4 15.65 -0.01 0.98
CA ALA A 4 14.48 -0.73 1.46
C ALA A 4 13.52 -0.93 0.28
N GLU A 5 13.72 -2.02 -0.47
CA GLU A 5 12.77 -2.48 -1.47
C GLU A 5 11.78 -3.45 -0.81
N PRO A 6 10.48 -3.30 -1.05
CA PRO A 6 9.52 -4.28 -0.59
C PRO A 6 9.78 -5.61 -1.29
N LEU A 7 10.02 -6.65 -0.50
CA LEU A 7 10.08 -8.03 -0.97
C LEU A 7 8.65 -8.51 -1.22
N VAL A 8 8.33 -8.84 -2.47
CA VAL A 8 7.06 -9.43 -2.83
C VAL A 8 7.21 -10.95 -2.80
N HIS A 9 6.49 -11.60 -1.90
CA HIS A 9 6.39 -13.05 -1.82
C HIS A 9 4.92 -13.43 -1.62
N TYR A 10 4.48 -14.44 -2.35
CA TYR A 10 3.16 -15.04 -2.22
C TYR A 10 3.33 -16.56 -2.14
N ASN A 11 2.45 -17.22 -1.40
CA ASN A 11 2.32 -18.67 -1.43
C ASN A 11 1.81 -19.11 -2.81
N ASP A 12 1.82 -20.42 -3.07
CA ASP A 12 1.15 -20.99 -4.23
C ASP A 12 -0.36 -20.73 -4.14
N ILE A 13 -0.81 -19.63 -4.75
CA ILE A 13 -2.22 -19.24 -4.85
C ILE A 13 -2.72 -19.78 -6.20
N PRO A 14 -3.79 -20.60 -6.23
CA PRO A 14 -4.35 -21.11 -7.47
C PRO A 14 -4.73 -19.98 -8.44
N GLU A 15 -4.42 -20.14 -9.73
CA GLU A 15 -4.75 -19.12 -10.75
C GLU A 15 -6.25 -18.80 -10.75
N THR A 16 -7.10 -19.81 -10.50
CA THR A 16 -8.56 -19.71 -10.36
C THR A 16 -9.01 -18.69 -9.31
N GLU A 17 -8.24 -18.51 -8.23
CA GLU A 17 -8.53 -17.52 -7.19
C GLU A 17 -8.10 -16.10 -7.59
N THR A 18 -7.20 -15.99 -8.56
CA THR A 18 -6.61 -14.71 -9.01
C THR A 18 -7.16 -14.19 -10.33
N VAL A 19 -8.06 -14.93 -11.00
CA VAL A 19 -8.61 -14.59 -12.32
C VAL A 19 -9.19 -13.17 -12.38
N GLY A 20 -9.83 -12.70 -11.30
CA GLY A 20 -10.39 -11.34 -11.22
C GLY A 20 -9.42 -10.26 -10.74
N MET A 21 -8.20 -10.63 -10.35
CA MET A 21 -7.29 -9.76 -9.61
C MET A 21 -6.23 -9.12 -10.53
N GLN A 22 -6.67 -8.26 -11.47
CA GLN A 22 -5.79 -7.63 -12.46
C GLN A 22 -4.55 -6.94 -11.88
N TYR A 23 -4.67 -6.33 -10.70
CA TYR A 23 -3.55 -5.64 -10.04
C TYR A 23 -2.59 -6.63 -9.37
N PHE A 24 -3.11 -7.76 -8.88
CA PHE A 24 -2.27 -8.84 -8.35
C PHE A 24 -1.42 -9.44 -9.47
N LYS A 25 -2.02 -9.73 -10.63
CA LYS A 25 -1.27 -10.26 -11.79
C LYS A 25 -0.15 -9.32 -12.24
N LYS A 26 -0.43 -8.01 -12.33
CA LYS A 26 0.60 -7.02 -12.63
C LYS A 26 1.72 -6.98 -11.57
N LEU A 27 1.38 -7.20 -10.31
CA LEU A 27 2.35 -7.26 -9.23
C LEU A 27 3.21 -8.53 -9.28
N SER A 28 2.60 -9.71 -9.49
CA SER A 28 3.30 -10.99 -9.61
C SER A 28 4.24 -11.02 -10.81
N ASP A 29 3.82 -10.43 -11.93
CA ASP A 29 4.59 -10.39 -13.17
C ASP A 29 5.71 -9.32 -13.12
N GLY A 30 5.89 -8.61 -11.99
CA GLY A 30 6.88 -7.54 -11.84
C GLY A 30 6.58 -6.29 -12.66
N GLN A 31 5.37 -6.15 -13.19
CA GLN A 31 4.94 -5.02 -14.03
C GLN A 31 4.41 -3.84 -13.21
N PHE A 32 4.33 -3.97 -11.89
CA PHE A 32 3.88 -2.91 -10.99
C PHE A 32 5.04 -2.30 -10.20
N PRO A 33 5.18 -0.96 -10.15
CA PRO A 33 6.22 -0.33 -9.35
C PRO A 33 5.95 -0.58 -7.87
N THR A 34 6.85 -1.30 -7.21
CA THR A 34 6.72 -1.64 -5.79
C THR A 34 7.32 -0.57 -4.88
N VAL A 35 8.15 0.33 -5.42
CA VAL A 35 8.65 1.50 -4.71
C VAL A 35 7.55 2.55 -4.63
N PRO A 36 7.10 2.96 -3.42
CA PRO A 36 6.05 3.96 -3.29
C PRO A 36 6.54 5.34 -3.77
N PRO A 37 5.63 6.19 -4.29
CA PRO A 37 5.91 7.60 -4.57
C PRO A 37 6.43 8.35 -3.33
N TYR A 38 6.92 9.59 -3.51
CA TYR A 38 7.45 10.42 -2.41
C TYR A 38 6.52 10.44 -1.18
N LEU A 39 5.22 10.60 -1.42
CA LEU A 39 4.13 10.36 -0.48
C LEU A 39 2.93 9.86 -1.27
N SER A 40 2.17 8.91 -0.73
CA SER A 40 0.89 8.54 -1.32
C SER A 40 -0.17 8.25 -0.26
N ARG A 41 -1.43 8.33 -0.68
CA ARG A 41 -2.59 7.96 0.10
C ARG A 41 -3.60 7.26 -0.80
N GLN A 42 -4.14 6.16 -0.32
CA GLN A 42 -5.24 5.46 -0.96
C GLN A 42 -6.32 5.13 0.06
N SER A 43 -7.58 5.30 -0.32
CA SER A 43 -8.72 4.86 0.48
C SER A 43 -9.30 3.60 -0.13
N ILE A 44 -9.57 2.60 0.70
CA ILE A 44 -10.24 1.34 0.34
C ILE A 44 -11.41 1.10 1.29
N LYS A 45 -12.26 0.13 0.98
CA LYS A 45 -13.34 -0.33 1.86
C LYS A 45 -13.20 -1.83 2.07
N THR A 46 -13.50 -2.29 3.29
CA THR A 46 -13.64 -3.71 3.57
C THR A 46 -14.90 -4.27 2.91
N ALA A 47 -14.89 -5.56 2.57
CA ALA A 47 -16.03 -6.24 1.94
C ALA A 47 -17.16 -6.60 2.94
N GLY A 48 -16.88 -6.58 4.25
CA GLY A 48 -17.86 -6.92 5.29
C GLY A 48 -18.99 -5.91 5.41
N GLN A 49 -20.07 -6.30 6.11
CA GLN A 49 -21.16 -5.42 6.48
C GLN A 49 -21.18 -5.20 8.01
N PRO A 50 -21.12 -3.95 8.50
CA PRO A 50 -20.96 -2.70 7.74
C PRO A 50 -19.54 -2.57 7.13
N ALA A 51 -19.46 -1.97 5.95
CA ALA A 51 -18.17 -1.71 5.30
C ALA A 51 -17.38 -0.64 6.08
N VAL A 52 -16.10 -0.88 6.28
CA VAL A 52 -15.20 0.02 7.00
C VAL A 52 -14.26 0.68 6.00
N THR A 53 -14.15 2.01 6.05
CA THR A 53 -13.17 2.77 5.26
C THR A 53 -11.78 2.63 5.87
N VAL A 54 -10.80 2.22 5.07
CA VAL A 54 -9.39 2.12 5.46
C VAL A 54 -8.58 3.08 4.60
N ASN A 55 -7.72 3.88 5.24
CA ASN A 55 -6.77 4.76 4.55
C ASN A 55 -5.37 4.16 4.65
N VAL A 56 -4.77 3.87 3.50
CA VAL A 56 -3.38 3.41 3.37
C VAL A 56 -2.49 4.63 3.10
N TYR A 57 -1.44 4.79 3.90
CA TYR A 57 -0.44 5.85 3.75
C TYR A 57 0.91 5.21 3.47
N SER A 58 1.66 5.74 2.51
CA SER A 58 3.04 5.31 2.27
C SER A 58 3.94 6.47 1.87
N LYS A 59 5.25 6.24 1.96
CA LYS A 59 6.31 7.19 1.61
C LYS A 59 7.48 6.43 1.00
N SER A 60 8.20 7.09 0.10
CA SER A 60 9.48 6.55 -0.38
C SER A 60 10.51 6.53 0.75
N ALA A 61 11.52 5.65 0.64
CA ALA A 61 12.65 5.62 1.58
C ALA A 61 13.42 6.96 1.61
N THR A 62 13.43 7.68 0.48
CA THR A 62 14.07 8.99 0.34
C THR A 62 13.25 10.15 0.92
N SER A 63 11.99 9.92 1.29
CA SER A 63 11.14 10.96 1.84
C SER A 63 11.61 11.38 3.22
N ARG A 64 11.83 12.68 3.40
CA ARG A 64 12.26 13.28 4.67
C ARG A 64 11.11 13.48 5.66
N TYR A 65 9.88 13.16 5.27
CA TYR A 65 8.75 13.27 6.18
C TYR A 65 8.69 12.07 7.11
N GLU A 66 8.57 12.37 8.39
CA GLU A 66 8.20 11.42 9.43
C GLU A 66 6.72 11.05 9.21
N ILE A 67 6.43 9.74 9.13
CA ILE A 67 5.15 9.23 8.66
C ILE A 67 4.01 9.58 9.63
N TYR A 68 4.24 9.58 10.93
CA TYR A 68 3.19 9.79 11.92
C TYR A 68 2.79 11.27 12.01
N LYS A 69 3.71 12.16 12.41
CA LYS A 69 3.42 13.57 12.67
C LYS A 69 3.20 14.37 11.40
N ARG A 70 4.00 14.14 10.35
CA ARG A 70 3.95 14.98 9.15
C ARG A 70 2.98 14.49 8.09
N VAL A 71 2.62 13.21 8.11
CA VAL A 71 1.69 12.62 7.13
C VAL A 71 0.36 12.26 7.78
N ILE A 72 0.34 11.33 8.75
CA ILE A 72 -0.91 10.77 9.31
C ILE A 72 -1.66 11.81 10.17
N VAL A 73 -1.02 12.43 11.14
CA VAL A 73 -1.61 13.46 12.03
C VAL A 73 -2.23 14.61 11.20
N LYS A 74 -1.47 15.11 10.21
CA LYS A 74 -1.93 16.17 9.31
C LYS A 74 -3.13 15.73 8.46
N ALA A 75 -3.16 14.47 8.02
CA ALA A 75 -4.26 13.91 7.26
C ALA A 75 -5.54 13.77 8.08
N LEU A 76 -5.40 13.25 9.30
CA LEU A 76 -6.51 12.97 10.19
C LEU A 76 -7.04 14.24 10.88
N LYS A 77 -6.24 15.32 10.90
CA LYS A 77 -6.53 16.54 11.68
C LYS A 77 -6.75 16.21 13.16
N LYS A 78 -5.94 15.29 13.70
CA LYS A 78 -6.00 14.80 15.08
C LYS A 78 -4.60 14.79 15.69
N THR A 79 -4.54 14.94 17.01
CA THR A 79 -3.33 14.69 17.79
C THR A 79 -3.28 13.20 18.11
N ILE A 80 -2.12 12.57 17.94
CA ILE A 80 -1.83 11.16 18.25
C ILE A 80 -0.72 11.15 19.29
#